data_AF-A0A963JHB4-F1
#
_entry.id   AF-A0A963JHB4-F1
#
_cell.length_a   1.000
_cell.length_b   1.000
_cell.length_c   1.000
_cell.angle_alpha   90.00
_cell.angle_beta   90.00
_cell.angle_gamma   90.00
#
_symmetry.space_group_name_H-M   'P 1'
#
loop_
_entity.id
_entity.type
_entity.pdbx_description
1 polymer ?
#
loop_
_entity_poly.entity_id
_entity_poly.type
_entity_poly.pdbx_seq_one_letter_code
_entity_poly.pdbx_strand_id
1 'polypeptide(L)'
;MRAGQSTTGDYTINKYDASAGGASLLAEIEGRVQGHRDGHGFVVADDGSGSVYLPPPEMRSVLHRDRVRVRIVRLDRSGRPEGRVLEILERSPTPVIGRLLHESGHWLVAPEDRRVGRDILVPKNAIAHAVEGQVVAVELTEPPSLHAQPIGRVVEVLGEIDDPGIEIEIAVRKFDVPHQFSPEALVQAAALPDVLRPADRRRRVDLTDVPLVTIDGEDARDFDDAVYCEPFARGRGRSAVEGWRLLVAIADVSHYVRPGEPLDADAYERATSVYFPRRVIPMLPEKLSNGLCS
;
A
#
# COMPACT_ATOMS: atom_id res chain seq x y z
N MET A 1 -14.38 24.88 -13.44
CA MET A 1 -12.99 25.27 -13.76
C MET A 1 -12.08 24.22 -13.18
N ARG A 2 -11.10 23.72 -13.96
CA ARG A 2 -10.25 22.58 -13.60
C ARG A 2 -9.39 22.89 -12.37
N ALA A 3 -9.56 22.13 -11.28
CA ALA A 3 -8.64 22.11 -10.16
C ALA A 3 -7.28 21.57 -10.66
N GLY A 4 -6.27 22.44 -10.75
CA GLY A 4 -4.93 22.05 -11.15
C GLY A 4 -4.24 21.28 -10.03
N GLN A 5 -4.14 19.95 -10.19
CA GLN A 5 -3.22 19.10 -9.45
C GLN A 5 -1.79 19.55 -9.75
N SER A 6 -1.01 19.80 -8.71
CA SER A 6 0.42 20.07 -8.82
C SER A 6 1.16 18.89 -8.21
N THR A 7 1.55 17.94 -9.04
CA THR A 7 2.44 16.84 -8.67
C THR A 7 3.88 17.37 -8.65
N THR A 8 4.33 17.76 -7.47
CA THR A 8 5.77 17.72 -7.13
C THR A 8 5.98 16.47 -6.28
N GLY A 9 6.94 15.64 -6.69
CA GLY A 9 7.14 14.26 -6.23
C GLY A 9 6.87 13.99 -4.76
N ASP A 10 6.26 12.82 -4.52
CA ASP A 10 5.96 12.16 -3.25
C ASP A 10 4.74 12.66 -2.41
N TYR A 11 4.01 13.70 -2.83
CA TYR A 11 2.85 14.18 -2.07
C TYR A 11 1.68 14.64 -2.94
N THR A 12 0.50 14.04 -2.75
CA THR A 12 -0.77 14.60 -3.23
C THR A 12 -1.22 15.69 -2.26
N ILE A 13 -0.81 16.93 -2.51
CA ILE A 13 -1.40 18.08 -1.82
C ILE A 13 -2.75 18.35 -2.48
N ASN A 14 -3.84 17.90 -1.86
CA ASN A 14 -5.15 18.43 -2.21
C ASN A 14 -5.15 19.92 -1.84
N LYS A 15 -5.19 20.78 -2.86
CA LYS A 15 -5.41 22.21 -2.65
C LYS A 15 -6.71 22.35 -1.87
N TYR A 16 -6.67 23.08 -0.77
CA TYR A 16 -7.88 23.57 -0.11
C TYR A 16 -8.78 24.21 -1.16
N ASP A 17 -9.93 23.61 -1.40
CA ASP A 17 -10.99 24.29 -2.12
C ASP A 17 -11.63 25.26 -1.14
N ALA A 18 -11.28 26.54 -1.27
CA ALA A 18 -11.81 27.61 -0.42
C ALA A 18 -13.35 27.76 -0.53
N SER A 19 -14.01 26.98 -1.41
CA SER A 19 -15.47 27.00 -1.58
C SER A 19 -16.24 25.96 -0.76
N ALA A 20 -15.58 25.00 -0.10
CA ALA A 20 -16.24 23.99 0.74
C ALA A 20 -15.73 24.07 2.20
N GLY A 21 -16.37 24.91 3.02
CA GLY A 21 -16.14 24.96 4.48
C GLY A 21 -14.78 25.52 4.89
N GLY A 22 -14.65 26.85 4.91
CA GLY A 22 -13.41 27.52 5.31
C GLY A 22 -12.91 27.08 6.68
N ALA A 23 -11.63 26.70 6.74
CA ALA A 23 -10.96 26.31 7.98
C ALA A 23 -11.01 27.46 8.99
N SER A 24 -11.76 27.30 10.07
CA SER A 24 -11.95 28.33 11.09
C SER A 24 -10.85 28.26 12.15
N LEU A 25 -10.40 29.42 12.63
CA LEU A 25 -9.52 29.48 13.80
C LEU A 25 -10.18 28.77 14.98
N LEU A 26 -9.40 28.02 15.76
CA LEU A 26 -9.84 27.16 16.87
C LEU A 26 -10.68 25.94 16.48
N ALA A 27 -10.98 25.72 15.19
CA ALA A 27 -11.63 24.48 14.78
C ALA A 27 -10.74 23.28 15.08
N GLU A 28 -11.37 22.17 15.46
CA GLU A 28 -10.72 20.89 15.70
C GLU A 28 -11.01 19.95 14.54
N ILE A 29 -9.97 19.27 14.08
CA ILE A 29 -10.01 18.37 12.93
C ILE A 29 -9.37 17.06 13.35
N GLU A 30 -10.04 15.96 13.05
CA GLU A 30 -9.46 14.61 13.14
C GLU A 30 -8.92 14.19 11.78
N GLY A 31 -7.76 13.56 11.78
CA GLY A 31 -7.13 13.12 10.54
C GLY A 31 -5.84 12.35 10.77
N ARG A 32 -5.20 11.95 9.67
CA ARG A 32 -3.95 11.18 9.70
C ARG A 32 -2.72 12.04 9.41
N VAL A 33 -1.67 11.83 10.19
CA VAL A 33 -0.39 12.54 10.06
C VAL A 33 0.39 12.06 8.82
N GLN A 34 0.76 12.99 7.95
CA GLN A 34 1.69 12.81 6.87
C GLN A 34 2.98 13.58 7.19
N GLY A 35 4.01 12.86 7.66
CA GLY A 35 5.30 13.45 7.95
C GLY A 35 6.07 13.82 6.68
N HIS A 36 6.91 14.84 6.77
CA HIS A 36 7.83 15.27 5.71
C HIS A 36 9.28 15.09 6.16
N ARG A 37 10.17 14.79 5.21
CA ARG A 37 11.62 14.57 5.45
C ARG A 37 12.36 15.76 6.07
N ASP A 38 11.79 16.96 5.96
CA ASP A 38 12.35 18.19 6.53
C ASP A 38 11.86 18.44 7.97
N GLY A 39 11.14 17.48 8.57
CA GLY A 39 10.71 17.51 9.96
C GLY A 39 9.37 18.19 10.22
N HIS A 40 8.76 18.85 9.24
CA HIS A 40 7.36 19.28 9.30
C HIS A 40 6.42 18.16 8.84
N GLY A 41 5.11 18.40 8.87
CA GLY A 41 4.14 17.44 8.35
C GLY A 41 2.78 18.08 8.09
N PHE A 42 1.79 17.24 7.81
CA PHE A 42 0.40 17.63 7.59
C PHE A 42 -0.54 16.65 8.29
N VAL A 43 -1.74 17.08 8.64
CA VAL A 43 -2.84 16.19 9.01
C VAL A 43 -3.86 16.23 7.89
N VAL A 44 -4.02 15.11 7.19
CA VAL A 44 -5.07 14.96 6.17
C VAL A 44 -6.35 14.61 6.89
N ALA A 45 -7.37 15.48 6.78
CA ALA A 45 -8.62 15.35 7.50
C ALA A 45 -9.41 14.11 7.04
N ASP A 46 -10.00 13.39 7.99
CA ASP A 46 -10.78 12.18 7.71
C ASP A 46 -12.06 12.47 6.88
N ASP A 47 -12.60 13.69 7.03
CA ASP A 47 -13.81 14.17 6.35
C ASP A 47 -13.54 14.73 4.95
N GLY A 48 -12.27 14.73 4.50
CA GLY A 48 -11.86 15.26 3.20
C GLY A 48 -11.81 16.79 3.13
N SER A 49 -11.94 17.51 4.26
CA SER A 49 -11.92 18.98 4.31
C SER A 49 -10.57 19.61 3.94
N GLY A 50 -9.51 18.81 3.79
CA GLY A 50 -8.18 19.26 3.35
C GLY A 50 -7.07 18.81 4.29
N SER A 51 -5.98 19.58 4.35
CA SER A 51 -4.77 19.21 5.11
C SER A 51 -4.27 20.32 6.04
N VAL A 52 -4.18 20.07 7.34
CA VAL A 52 -3.65 21.05 8.30
C VAL A 52 -2.13 20.92 8.40
N TYR A 53 -1.39 22.01 8.21
CA TYR A 53 0.08 22.00 8.36
C TYR A 53 0.49 21.82 9.82
N LEU A 54 1.44 20.92 10.07
CA LEU A 54 2.09 20.72 11.37
C LEU A 54 3.53 21.22 11.33
N PRO A 55 3.89 22.20 12.17
CA PRO A 55 5.26 22.69 12.23
C PRO A 55 6.18 21.66 12.92
N PRO A 56 7.51 21.73 12.72
CA PRO A 56 8.45 20.77 13.27
C PRO A 56 8.36 20.50 14.79
N PRO A 57 8.02 21.47 15.65
CA PRO A 57 7.83 21.20 17.08
C PRO A 57 6.66 20.24 17.37
N GLU A 58 5.57 20.34 16.62
CA GLU A 58 4.39 19.47 16.78
C GLU A 58 4.66 18.05 16.26
N MET A 59 5.46 17.94 15.20
CA MET A 59 5.89 16.64 14.66
C MET A 59 6.77 15.82 15.62
N ARG A 60 7.25 16.40 16.74
CA ARG A 60 8.11 15.69 17.70
C ARG A 60 7.36 14.67 18.57
N SER A 61 6.03 14.77 18.69
CA SER A 61 5.20 13.90 19.54
C SER A 61 4.35 12.89 18.76
N VAL A 62 4.33 13.02 17.43
CA VAL A 62 3.52 12.19 16.52
C VAL A 62 4.41 11.46 15.53
N LEU A 63 3.90 10.36 15.01
CA LEU A 63 4.54 9.58 13.95
C LEU A 63 3.76 9.72 12.65
N HIS A 64 4.42 9.38 11.55
CA HIS A 64 3.71 9.23 10.28
C HIS A 64 2.59 8.19 10.45
N ARG A 65 1.39 8.52 9.95
CA ARG A 65 0.15 7.74 9.95
C ARG A 65 -0.59 7.62 11.28
N ASP A 66 -0.08 8.25 12.34
CA ASP A 66 -0.89 8.46 13.55
C ASP A 66 -2.20 9.17 13.19
N ARG A 67 -3.31 8.71 13.77
CA ARG A 67 -4.59 9.42 13.72
C ARG A 67 -4.64 10.36 14.92
N VAL A 68 -4.85 11.63 14.66
CA VAL A 68 -4.72 12.69 15.67
C VAL A 68 -5.91 13.64 15.60
N ARG A 69 -6.20 14.31 16.72
CA ARG A 69 -7.04 15.50 16.75
C ARG A 69 -6.14 16.72 16.83
N VAL A 70 -6.30 17.64 15.89
CA VAL A 70 -5.55 18.90 15.83
C VAL A 70 -6.48 20.10 15.97
N ARG A 71 -5.99 21.16 16.61
CA ARG A 71 -6.67 22.47 16.63
C ARG A 71 -5.97 23.44 15.70
N ILE A 72 -6.74 24.14 14.86
CA ILE A 72 -6.20 25.23 14.04
C ILE A 72 -5.84 26.39 14.95
N VAL A 73 -4.54 26.68 15.05
CA VAL A 73 -4.00 27.78 15.88
C VAL A 73 -3.66 29.02 15.07
N ARG A 74 -3.50 28.87 13.75
CA ARG A 74 -3.14 29.96 12.84
C ARG A 74 -3.61 29.69 11.43
N LEU A 75 -3.93 30.74 10.69
CA LEU A 75 -4.07 30.72 9.24
C LEU A 75 -2.92 31.53 8.64
N ASP A 76 -2.26 31.01 7.61
CA ASP A 76 -1.23 31.76 6.90
C ASP A 76 -1.84 32.82 5.95
N ARG A 77 -0.99 33.60 5.27
CA ARG A 77 -1.43 34.66 4.34
C ARG A 77 -2.23 34.14 3.15
N SER A 78 -2.11 32.85 2.84
CA SER A 78 -2.84 32.16 1.77
C SER A 78 -4.06 31.40 2.29
N GLY A 79 -4.41 31.56 3.58
CA GLY A 79 -5.52 30.87 4.23
C GLY A 79 -5.25 29.41 4.59
N ARG A 80 -3.99 28.93 4.49
CA ARG A 80 -3.66 27.55 4.86
C ARG A 80 -3.63 27.41 6.39
N PRO A 81 -4.29 26.39 6.96
CA PRO A 81 -4.33 26.20 8.39
C PRO A 81 -3.05 25.57 8.92
N GLU A 82 -2.59 26.09 10.05
CA GLU A 82 -1.56 25.51 10.89
C GLU A 82 -2.18 24.98 12.18
N GLY A 83 -1.83 23.74 12.52
CA GLY A 83 -2.42 22.99 13.60
C GLY A 83 -1.47 22.79 14.78
N ARG A 84 -2.07 22.61 15.94
CA ARG A 84 -1.44 22.07 17.15
C ARG A 84 -2.09 20.74 17.49
N VAL A 85 -1.29 19.71 17.77
CA VAL A 85 -1.79 18.39 18.17
C VAL A 85 -2.38 18.50 19.57
N LEU A 86 -3.65 18.09 19.71
CA LEU A 86 -4.34 18.04 20.99
C LEU A 86 -4.22 16.64 21.61
N GLU A 87 -4.55 15.63 20.83
CA GLU A 87 -4.52 14.24 21.25
C GLU A 87 -4.22 13.31 20.07
N ILE A 88 -3.73 12.13 20.41
CA ILE A 88 -3.42 11.06 19.47
C ILE A 88 -4.48 9.99 19.69
N LEU A 89 -5.35 9.84 18.70
CA LEU A 89 -6.53 8.96 18.74
C LEU A 89 -6.13 7.51 18.50
N GLU A 90 -5.19 7.31 17.58
CA GLU A 90 -4.70 5.99 17.17
C GLU A 90 -3.23 6.13 16.75
N ARG A 91 -2.37 5.23 17.24
CA ARG A 91 -0.97 5.16 16.78
C ARG A 91 -0.88 4.26 15.55
N SER A 92 0.05 4.56 14.65
CA SER A 92 0.36 3.63 13.56
C SER A 92 0.85 2.30 14.13
N PRO A 93 0.24 1.15 13.74
CA PRO A 93 0.71 -0.17 14.15
C PRO A 93 1.92 -0.63 13.33
N THR A 94 2.29 0.10 12.28
CA THR A 94 3.33 -0.30 11.34
C THR A 94 4.70 -0.25 12.03
N PRO A 95 5.46 -1.36 12.05
CA PRO A 95 6.82 -1.37 12.57
C PRO A 95 7.72 -0.37 11.83
N VAL A 96 8.65 0.25 12.56
CA VAL A 96 9.65 1.13 11.99
C VAL A 96 10.82 0.29 11.48
N ILE A 97 11.16 0.45 10.20
CA ILE A 97 12.31 -0.22 9.59
C ILE A 97 13.53 0.67 9.71
N GLY A 98 14.64 0.09 10.14
CA GLY A 98 15.88 0.83 10.32
C GLY A 98 17.09 -0.08 10.48
N ARG A 99 18.25 0.55 10.45
CA ARG A 99 19.52 -0.13 10.70
C ARG A 99 19.81 -0.19 12.20
N LEU A 100 20.13 -1.38 12.71
CA LEU A 100 20.57 -1.56 14.08
C LEU A 100 22.02 -1.11 14.25
N LEU A 101 22.26 -0.18 15.17
CA LEU A 101 23.55 0.41 15.48
C LEU A 101 23.87 0.20 16.96
N HIS A 102 25.15 0.13 17.29
CA HIS A 102 25.62 0.09 18.67
C HIS A 102 26.62 1.21 18.93
N GLU A 103 26.12 2.33 19.48
CA GLU A 103 26.90 3.54 19.68
C GLU A 103 27.00 3.90 21.16
N SER A 104 28.20 4.21 21.64
CA SER A 104 28.43 4.64 23.03
C SER A 104 27.86 3.68 24.10
N GLY A 105 27.77 2.38 23.79
CA GLY A 105 27.22 1.35 24.68
C GLY A 105 25.70 1.23 24.66
N HIS A 106 25.01 1.93 23.75
CA HIS A 106 23.57 1.88 23.55
C HIS A 106 23.22 1.28 22.19
N TRP A 107 22.16 0.47 22.16
CA TRP A 107 21.59 0.00 20.89
C TRP A 107 20.57 1.02 20.40
N LEU A 108 20.70 1.39 19.14
CA LEU A 108 19.86 2.37 18.47
C LEU A 108 19.41 1.78 17.14
N VAL A 109 18.21 2.14 16.71
CA VAL A 109 17.77 1.87 15.34
C VAL A 109 17.63 3.20 14.62
N ALA A 110 18.43 3.38 13.58
CA ALA A 110 18.37 4.52 12.68
C ALA A 110 17.30 4.24 11.60
N PRO A 111 16.16 4.93 11.57
CA PRO A 111 15.07 4.62 10.65
C PRO A 111 15.43 4.87 9.19
N GLU A 112 15.05 3.95 8.30
CA GLU A 112 15.13 4.12 6.83
C GLU A 112 14.12 5.15 6.30
N ASP A 113 13.11 5.47 7.10
CA ASP A 113 12.17 6.55 6.83
C ASP A 113 12.54 7.81 7.63
N ARG A 114 13.13 8.78 6.93
CA ARG A 114 13.50 10.09 7.49
C ARG A 114 12.30 10.87 8.06
N ARG A 115 11.05 10.50 7.75
CA ARG A 115 9.84 11.11 8.33
C ARG A 115 9.65 10.77 9.81
N VAL A 116 10.28 9.70 10.32
CA VAL A 116 10.30 9.37 11.77
C VAL A 116 11.16 10.37 12.53
N GLY A 117 12.21 10.90 11.90
CA GLY A 117 12.97 12.07 12.35
C GLY A 117 13.83 11.89 13.60
N ARG A 118 13.86 10.70 14.22
CA ARG A 118 14.68 10.36 15.39
C ARG A 118 15.08 8.90 15.39
N ASP A 119 16.25 8.62 15.96
CA ASP A 119 16.67 7.26 16.26
C ASP A 119 15.83 6.68 17.40
N ILE A 120 15.63 5.37 17.35
CA ILE A 120 14.85 4.62 18.33
C ILE A 120 15.81 3.91 19.27
N LEU A 121 15.71 4.17 20.57
CA LEU A 121 16.48 3.46 21.57
C LEU A 121 15.95 2.04 21.71
N VAL A 122 16.85 1.06 21.66
CA VAL A 122 16.51 -0.35 21.87
C VAL A 122 17.23 -0.84 23.13
N PRO A 123 16.51 -1.28 24.17
CA PRO A 123 17.14 -1.91 25.33
C PRO A 123 17.94 -3.16 24.90
N LYS A 124 19.06 -3.44 25.58
CA LYS A 124 19.92 -4.59 25.25
C LYS A 124 19.20 -5.94 25.25
N ASN A 125 18.17 -6.09 26.08
CA ASN A 125 17.32 -7.29 26.15
C ASN A 125 16.19 -7.31 25.10
N ALA A 126 16.11 -6.31 24.23
CA ALA A 126 15.05 -6.10 23.25
C ALA A 126 15.56 -6.06 21.80
N ILE A 127 16.81 -6.49 21.55
CA ILE A 127 17.40 -6.63 20.20
C ILE A 127 17.08 -8.00 19.55
N ALA A 128 16.32 -8.86 20.23
CA ALA A 128 16.08 -10.25 19.84
C ALA A 128 17.42 -10.99 19.59
N HIS A 129 17.63 -11.47 18.36
CA HIS A 129 18.87 -12.13 17.91
C HIS A 129 19.62 -11.30 16.85
N ALA A 130 19.25 -10.02 16.69
CA ALA A 130 19.87 -9.12 15.73
C ALA A 130 21.33 -8.80 16.11
N VAL A 131 22.15 -8.57 15.09
CA VAL A 131 23.53 -8.08 15.25
C VAL A 131 23.68 -6.67 14.69
N GLU A 132 24.72 -5.98 15.14
CA GLU A 132 25.03 -4.63 14.66
C GLU A 132 25.18 -4.59 13.14
N GLY A 133 24.59 -3.59 12.51
CA GLY A 133 24.65 -3.36 11.07
C GLY A 133 23.43 -3.88 10.30
N GLN A 134 22.67 -4.82 10.86
CA GLN A 134 21.50 -5.43 10.23
C GLN A 134 20.32 -4.47 10.09
N VAL A 135 19.51 -4.73 9.08
CA VAL A 135 18.21 -4.09 8.90
C VAL A 135 17.17 -4.84 9.73
N VAL A 136 16.45 -4.11 10.58
CA VAL A 136 15.49 -4.66 11.53
C VAL A 136 14.14 -3.94 11.45
N ALA A 137 13.07 -4.65 11.79
CA ALA A 137 11.77 -4.06 12.07
C ALA A 137 11.60 -3.88 13.58
N VAL A 138 11.20 -2.67 13.99
CA VAL A 138 11.07 -2.27 15.38
C VAL A 138 9.64 -1.85 15.69
N GLU A 139 9.07 -2.46 16.71
CA GLU A 139 7.82 -1.98 17.31
C GLU A 139 8.15 -1.01 18.44
N LEU A 140 7.47 0.14 18.47
CA LEU A 140 7.66 1.13 19.52
C LEU A 140 6.95 0.69 20.80
N THR A 141 7.72 0.51 21.87
CA THR A 141 7.20 0.22 23.21
C THR A 141 6.91 1.52 23.97
N GLU A 142 7.71 2.56 23.72
CA GLU A 142 7.44 3.91 24.19
C GLU A 142 7.50 4.87 22.99
N PRO A 143 6.37 5.47 22.59
CA PRO A 143 6.33 6.37 21.46
C PRO A 143 7.09 7.68 21.75
N PRO A 144 7.45 8.45 20.71
CA PRO A 144 8.16 9.70 20.91
C PRO A 144 7.30 10.70 21.70
N SER A 145 7.97 11.46 22.56
CA SER A 145 7.37 12.62 23.22
C SER A 145 8.24 13.86 23.00
N LEU A 146 7.75 15.02 23.42
CA LEU A 146 8.49 16.27 23.32
C LEU A 146 9.87 16.20 24.01
N HIS A 147 10.00 15.40 25.07
CA HIS A 147 11.17 15.35 25.93
C HIS A 147 11.89 14.00 25.98
N ALA A 148 11.30 12.95 25.40
CA ALA A 148 11.89 11.61 25.40
C ALA A 148 12.16 11.11 23.98
N GLN A 149 13.23 10.33 23.83
CA GLN A 149 13.43 9.53 22.63
C GLN A 149 12.44 8.37 22.61
N PRO A 150 12.01 7.92 21.41
CA PRO A 150 11.21 6.71 21.30
C PRO A 150 12.04 5.50 21.75
N ILE A 151 11.38 4.57 22.42
CA ILE A 151 11.94 3.28 22.82
C ILE A 151 11.20 2.19 22.05
N GLY A 152 11.93 1.21 21.53
CA GLY A 152 11.35 0.11 20.80
C GLY A 152 11.99 -1.24 21.11
N ARG A 153 11.39 -2.27 20.54
CA ARG A 153 11.91 -3.64 20.53
C ARG A 153 11.99 -4.16 19.10
N VAL A 154 13.06 -4.88 18.80
CA VAL A 154 13.18 -5.60 17.53
C VAL A 154 12.14 -6.73 17.51
N VAL A 155 11.29 -6.72 16.50
CA VAL A 155 10.28 -7.77 16.27
C VAL A 155 10.69 -8.72 15.14
N GLU A 156 11.54 -8.26 14.23
CA GLU A 156 12.00 -9.03 13.07
C GLU A 156 13.39 -8.57 12.61
N VAL A 157 14.24 -9.50 12.22
CA VAL A 157 15.51 -9.23 11.52
C VAL A 157 15.27 -9.47 10.04
N LEU A 158 15.41 -8.44 9.22
CA LEU A 158 15.14 -8.54 7.78
C LEU A 158 16.35 -9.06 7.00
N GLY A 159 17.57 -8.76 7.48
CA GLY A 159 18.82 -9.22 6.86
C GLY A 159 19.94 -8.18 6.97
N GLU A 160 21.01 -8.40 6.22
CA GLU A 160 22.09 -7.43 6.04
C GLU A 160 21.69 -6.37 5.01
N ILE A 161 22.28 -5.17 5.11
CA ILE A 161 21.97 -4.06 4.19
C ILE A 161 22.42 -4.32 2.75
N ASP A 162 23.37 -5.23 2.55
CA ASP A 162 23.92 -5.64 1.26
C ASP A 162 23.30 -6.94 0.73
N ASP A 163 22.37 -7.55 1.46
CA ASP A 163 21.67 -8.76 1.02
C ASP A 163 20.78 -8.47 -0.21
N PRO A 164 20.83 -9.30 -1.27
CA PRO A 164 19.95 -9.14 -2.40
C PRO A 164 18.46 -9.24 -2.00
N GLY A 165 17.67 -8.21 -2.32
CA GLY A 165 16.23 -8.19 -2.06
C GLY A 165 15.84 -7.49 -0.76
N ILE A 166 16.80 -7.10 0.09
CA ILE A 166 16.51 -6.30 1.29
C ILE A 166 15.86 -4.96 0.94
N GLU A 167 16.21 -4.38 -0.21
CA GLU A 167 15.62 -3.15 -0.73
C GLU A 167 14.12 -3.29 -0.97
N ILE A 168 13.67 -4.50 -1.35
CA ILE A 168 12.26 -4.82 -1.57
C ILE A 168 11.56 -4.98 -0.21
N GLU A 169 12.17 -5.71 0.74
CA GLU A 169 11.60 -5.87 2.10
C GLU A 169 11.43 -4.53 2.82
N ILE A 170 12.42 -3.63 2.70
CA ILE A 170 12.35 -2.27 3.22
C ILE A 170 11.20 -1.51 2.56
N ALA A 171 11.10 -1.55 1.22
CA ALA A 171 10.06 -0.83 0.49
C ALA A 171 8.66 -1.35 0.86
N VAL A 172 8.46 -2.67 0.89
CA VAL A 172 7.19 -3.31 1.25
C VAL A 172 6.71 -2.84 2.63
N ARG A 173 7.57 -2.84 3.65
CA ARG A 173 7.19 -2.39 5.01
C ARG A 173 7.09 -0.86 5.14
N LYS A 174 8.00 -0.11 4.51
CA LYS A 174 8.00 1.37 4.55
C LYS A 174 6.76 1.98 3.90
N PHE A 175 6.31 1.40 2.80
CA PHE A 175 5.09 1.82 2.13
C PHE A 175 3.85 1.07 2.62
N ASP A 176 4.03 0.09 3.50
CA ASP A 176 2.96 -0.75 4.06
C ASP A 176 2.15 -1.42 2.96
N VAL A 177 2.88 -1.99 2.01
CA VAL A 177 2.30 -2.81 0.96
C VAL A 177 1.81 -4.10 1.62
N PRO A 178 0.50 -4.39 1.58
CA PRO A 178 -0.03 -5.64 2.11
C PRO A 178 0.58 -6.82 1.33
N HIS A 179 1.40 -7.62 2.03
CA HIS A 179 2.19 -8.69 1.42
C HIS A 179 1.87 -10.07 2.01
N GLN A 180 1.29 -10.15 3.21
CA GLN A 180 0.84 -11.39 3.83
C GLN A 180 -0.64 -11.62 3.57
N PHE A 181 -1.03 -12.84 3.18
CA PHE A 181 -2.43 -13.19 3.02
C PHE A 181 -3.02 -13.54 4.38
N SER A 182 -4.29 -13.23 4.60
CA SER A 182 -4.99 -13.65 5.81
C SER A 182 -5.04 -15.19 5.89
N PRO A 183 -5.00 -15.77 7.11
CA PRO A 183 -5.18 -17.20 7.30
C PRO A 183 -6.47 -17.73 6.64
N GLU A 184 -7.54 -16.94 6.68
CA GLU A 184 -8.83 -17.26 6.09
C GLU A 184 -8.76 -17.31 4.55
N ALA A 185 -8.09 -16.35 3.92
CA ALA A 185 -7.87 -16.34 2.47
C ALA A 185 -7.01 -17.53 2.02
N LEU A 186 -5.97 -17.89 2.78
CA LEU A 186 -5.13 -19.05 2.49
C LEU A 186 -5.91 -20.37 2.60
N VAL A 187 -6.76 -20.52 3.63
CA VAL A 187 -7.64 -21.68 3.79
C VAL A 187 -8.63 -21.78 2.63
N GLN A 188 -9.24 -20.66 2.23
CA GLN A 188 -10.14 -20.62 1.10
C GLN A 188 -9.43 -21.01 -0.21
N ALA A 189 -8.26 -20.45 -0.49
CA ALA A 189 -7.47 -20.78 -1.67
C ALA A 189 -7.05 -22.25 -1.70
N ALA A 190 -6.64 -22.81 -0.56
CA ALA A 190 -6.26 -24.21 -0.45
C ALA A 190 -7.43 -25.17 -0.77
N ALA A 191 -8.66 -24.79 -0.43
CA ALA A 191 -9.87 -25.56 -0.68
C ALA A 191 -10.33 -25.55 -2.15
N LEU A 192 -9.80 -24.64 -2.99
CA LEU A 192 -10.08 -24.63 -4.42
C LEU A 192 -9.50 -25.88 -5.10
N PRO A 193 -10.07 -26.34 -6.23
CA PRO A 193 -9.49 -27.46 -6.96
C PRO A 193 -8.14 -27.08 -7.58
N ASP A 194 -7.27 -28.05 -7.87
CA ASP A 194 -6.01 -27.77 -8.58
C ASP A 194 -6.21 -27.67 -10.11
N VAL A 195 -7.33 -28.17 -10.62
CA VAL A 195 -7.69 -28.15 -12.05
C VAL A 195 -9.18 -27.88 -12.24
N LEU A 196 -9.54 -27.35 -13.41
CA LEU A 196 -10.94 -27.13 -13.82
C LEU A 196 -11.77 -28.42 -13.70
N ARG A 197 -12.88 -28.36 -12.95
CA ARG A 197 -13.79 -29.49 -12.78
C ARG A 197 -14.84 -29.49 -13.90
N PRO A 198 -15.45 -30.65 -14.20
CA PRO A 198 -16.56 -30.70 -15.17
C PRO A 198 -17.74 -29.78 -14.81
N ALA A 199 -17.97 -29.53 -13.52
CA ALA A 199 -19.01 -28.62 -13.07
C ALA A 199 -18.73 -27.16 -13.45
N ASP A 200 -17.46 -26.74 -13.49
CA ASP A 200 -17.05 -25.37 -13.81
C ASP A 200 -17.31 -25.02 -15.29
N ARG A 201 -17.49 -26.04 -16.15
CA ARG A 201 -17.82 -25.89 -17.59
C ARG A 201 -19.32 -25.69 -17.86
N ARG A 202 -20.19 -25.93 -16.87
CA ARG A 202 -21.65 -25.86 -17.08
C ARG A 202 -22.09 -24.44 -17.38
N ARG A 203 -23.01 -24.29 -18.35
CA ARG A 203 -23.58 -22.98 -18.78
C ARG A 203 -22.54 -21.99 -19.34
N ARG A 204 -21.37 -22.48 -19.78
CA ARG A 204 -20.40 -21.70 -20.52
C ARG A 204 -20.50 -22.00 -22.02
N VAL A 205 -20.13 -21.03 -22.84
CA VAL A 205 -19.90 -21.27 -24.28
C VAL A 205 -18.58 -22.03 -24.39
N ASP A 206 -18.59 -23.15 -25.10
CA ASP A 206 -17.38 -23.90 -25.40
C ASP A 206 -16.66 -23.24 -26.58
N LEU A 207 -15.43 -22.79 -26.33
CA LEU A 207 -14.53 -22.19 -27.32
C LEU A 207 -13.18 -22.95 -27.36
N THR A 208 -13.15 -24.19 -26.87
CA THR A 208 -11.90 -24.97 -26.81
C THR A 208 -11.35 -25.37 -28.18
N ASP A 209 -12.15 -25.24 -29.24
CA ASP A 209 -11.76 -25.42 -30.64
C ASP A 209 -11.26 -24.13 -31.31
N VAL A 210 -11.40 -22.97 -30.66
CA VAL A 210 -10.90 -21.68 -31.15
C VAL A 210 -9.41 -21.53 -30.79
N PRO A 211 -8.52 -21.19 -31.74
CA PRO A 211 -7.09 -21.06 -31.48
C PRO A 211 -6.76 -19.70 -30.84
N LEU A 212 -7.24 -19.51 -29.61
CA LEU A 212 -6.86 -18.39 -28.76
C LEU A 212 -5.36 -18.45 -28.42
N VAL A 213 -4.71 -17.29 -28.39
CA VAL A 213 -3.30 -17.15 -27.99
C VAL A 213 -3.16 -16.08 -26.92
N THR A 214 -2.17 -16.22 -26.04
CA THR A 214 -1.73 -15.17 -25.11
C THR A 214 -0.42 -14.57 -25.64
N ILE A 215 -0.13 -13.30 -25.32
CA ILE A 215 1.06 -12.60 -25.82
C ILE A 215 1.67 -11.80 -24.66
N ASP A 216 2.65 -12.41 -24.00
CA ASP A 216 3.18 -11.95 -22.72
C ASP A 216 4.71 -11.89 -22.71
N GLY A 217 5.28 -11.30 -21.66
CA GLY A 217 6.72 -11.37 -21.40
C GLY A 217 7.19 -12.79 -21.08
N GLU A 218 8.46 -13.09 -21.36
CA GLU A 218 9.05 -14.43 -21.13
C GLU A 218 8.95 -14.90 -19.66
N ASP A 219 8.96 -13.94 -18.72
CA ASP A 219 8.87 -14.21 -17.28
C ASP A 219 7.44 -14.17 -16.73
N ALA A 220 6.42 -13.91 -17.55
CA ALA A 220 5.02 -13.89 -17.11
C ALA A 220 4.58 -15.28 -16.62
N ARG A 221 3.70 -15.30 -15.62
CA ARG A 221 3.16 -16.53 -15.02
C ARG A 221 1.64 -16.50 -14.84
N ASP A 222 1.04 -15.34 -15.06
CA ASP A 222 -0.36 -15.01 -14.87
C ASP A 222 -0.95 -14.49 -16.18
N PHE A 223 -1.41 -15.41 -17.02
CA PHE A 223 -2.00 -15.09 -18.32
C PHE A 223 -3.49 -14.77 -18.16
N ASP A 224 -3.81 -13.49 -17.95
CA ASP A 224 -5.18 -13.05 -17.67
C ASP A 224 -6.03 -12.79 -18.92
N ASP A 225 -5.42 -12.68 -20.09
CA ASP A 225 -6.11 -12.51 -21.37
C ASP A 225 -5.61 -13.43 -22.50
N ALA A 226 -6.54 -13.81 -23.38
CA ALA A 226 -6.26 -14.53 -24.62
C ALA A 226 -7.07 -13.94 -25.78
N VAL A 227 -6.47 -13.87 -26.96
CA VAL A 227 -7.06 -13.22 -28.14
C VAL A 227 -7.11 -14.14 -29.35
N TYR A 228 -8.14 -13.95 -30.18
CA TYR A 228 -8.28 -14.56 -31.51
C TYR A 228 -9.03 -13.60 -32.43
N CYS A 229 -8.60 -13.48 -33.68
CA CYS A 229 -9.33 -12.68 -34.66
C CYS A 229 -9.52 -13.42 -35.98
N GLU A 230 -10.68 -13.21 -36.60
CA GLU A 230 -11.03 -13.77 -37.91
C GLU A 230 -11.75 -12.75 -38.79
N PRO A 231 -11.61 -12.82 -40.13
CA PRO A 231 -12.41 -12.01 -41.03
C PRO A 231 -13.91 -12.27 -40.81
N PHE A 232 -14.70 -11.20 -40.84
CA PHE A 232 -16.14 -11.26 -40.62
C PHE A 232 -16.87 -10.49 -41.73
N ALA A 233 -17.90 -11.12 -42.31
CA ALA A 233 -18.79 -10.49 -43.25
C ALA A 233 -20.25 -10.81 -42.91
N ARG A 234 -21.11 -9.78 -42.86
CA ARG A 234 -22.55 -9.93 -42.64
C ARG A 234 -23.35 -9.12 -43.65
N GLY A 235 -24.32 -9.77 -44.28
CA GLY A 235 -25.16 -9.16 -45.33
C GLY A 235 -24.77 -9.61 -46.73
N ARG A 236 -25.34 -8.98 -47.76
CA ARG A 236 -25.05 -9.27 -49.18
C ARG A 236 -25.03 -7.97 -49.99
N GLY A 237 -24.21 -7.90 -51.03
CA GLY A 237 -24.16 -6.76 -51.95
C GLY A 237 -23.58 -5.50 -51.30
N ARG A 238 -24.01 -4.32 -51.76
CA ARG A 238 -23.47 -3.01 -51.31
C ARG A 238 -23.76 -2.66 -49.85
N SER A 239 -24.57 -3.46 -49.15
CA SER A 239 -24.89 -3.31 -47.73
C SER A 239 -24.17 -4.34 -46.85
N ALA A 240 -23.27 -5.16 -47.42
CA ALA A 240 -22.43 -6.05 -46.63
C ALA A 240 -21.52 -5.24 -45.70
N VAL A 241 -21.50 -5.62 -44.43
CA VAL A 241 -20.53 -5.13 -43.46
C VAL A 241 -19.39 -6.13 -43.42
N GLU A 242 -18.23 -5.72 -43.89
CA GLU A 242 -16.98 -6.47 -43.83
C GLU A 242 -16.10 -5.90 -42.72
N GLY A 243 -15.34 -6.77 -42.06
CA GLY A 243 -14.45 -6.39 -40.98
C GLY A 243 -13.80 -7.60 -40.36
N TRP A 244 -13.50 -7.48 -39.06
CA TRP A 244 -12.93 -8.55 -38.26
C TRP A 244 -13.81 -8.80 -37.05
N ARG A 245 -13.90 -10.07 -36.66
CA ARG A 245 -14.40 -10.46 -35.35
C ARG A 245 -13.20 -10.71 -34.45
N LEU A 246 -13.10 -9.95 -33.37
CA LEU A 246 -12.13 -10.15 -32.30
C LEU A 246 -12.83 -10.84 -31.12
N LEU A 247 -12.21 -11.90 -30.63
CA LEU A 247 -12.51 -12.51 -29.34
C LEU A 247 -11.41 -12.11 -28.37
N VAL A 248 -11.81 -11.60 -27.21
CA VAL A 248 -10.94 -11.36 -26.05
C VAL A 248 -11.52 -12.18 -24.92
N ALA A 249 -10.81 -13.23 -24.52
CA ALA A 249 -11.16 -14.10 -23.41
C ALA A 249 -10.34 -13.66 -22.20
N ILE A 250 -11.02 -13.21 -21.14
CA ILE A 250 -10.39 -12.80 -19.87
C ILE A 250 -10.59 -13.91 -18.84
N ALA A 251 -9.58 -14.16 -18.03
CA ALA A 251 -9.64 -15.08 -16.90
C ALA A 251 -10.84 -14.76 -15.99
N ASP A 252 -11.66 -15.76 -15.68
CA ASP A 252 -12.87 -15.59 -14.87
C ASP A 252 -12.54 -15.66 -13.37
N VAL A 253 -11.76 -14.69 -12.89
CA VAL A 253 -11.37 -14.56 -11.48
C VAL A 253 -12.60 -14.51 -10.55
N SER A 254 -13.66 -13.82 -11.01
CA SER A 254 -14.92 -13.67 -10.27
C SER A 254 -15.65 -15.00 -10.00
N HIS A 255 -15.30 -16.06 -10.73
CA HIS A 255 -15.81 -17.40 -10.46
C HIS A 255 -15.30 -17.96 -9.13
N TYR A 256 -14.05 -17.63 -8.78
CA TYR A 256 -13.35 -18.16 -7.60
C TYR A 256 -13.27 -17.18 -6.43
N VAL A 257 -13.30 -15.87 -6.72
CA VAL A 257 -13.28 -14.80 -5.71
C VAL A 257 -14.67 -14.17 -5.67
N ARG A 258 -15.49 -14.51 -4.67
CA ARG A 258 -16.86 -13.98 -4.53
C ARG A 258 -16.93 -12.83 -3.54
N PRO A 259 -17.80 -11.83 -3.79
CA PRO A 259 -17.97 -10.70 -2.88
C PRO A 259 -18.26 -11.13 -1.45
N GLY A 260 -17.51 -10.56 -0.49
CA GLY A 260 -17.65 -10.82 0.94
C GLY A 260 -16.99 -12.10 1.46
N GLU A 261 -16.28 -12.85 0.60
CA GLU A 261 -15.45 -13.98 1.03
C GLU A 261 -14.03 -13.54 1.42
N PRO A 262 -13.28 -14.35 2.19
CA PRO A 262 -11.92 -13.99 2.61
C PRO A 262 -10.97 -13.56 1.48
N LEU A 263 -10.98 -14.25 0.34
CA LEU A 263 -10.17 -13.87 -0.83
C LEU A 263 -10.54 -12.50 -1.41
N ASP A 264 -11.82 -12.13 -1.36
CA ASP A 264 -12.31 -10.83 -1.82
C ASP A 264 -11.84 -9.71 -0.88
N ALA A 265 -11.90 -9.95 0.43
CA ALA A 265 -11.40 -8.99 1.43
C ALA A 265 -9.90 -8.71 1.25
N ASP A 266 -9.07 -9.76 1.13
CA ASP A 266 -7.63 -9.62 0.90
C ASP A 266 -7.33 -8.94 -0.45
N ALA A 267 -8.04 -9.32 -1.53
CA ALA A 267 -7.88 -8.70 -2.83
C ALA A 267 -8.26 -7.22 -2.82
N TYR A 268 -9.30 -6.85 -2.07
CA TYR A 268 -9.75 -5.47 -1.90
C TYR A 268 -8.72 -4.63 -1.14
N GLU A 269 -8.14 -5.17 -0.06
CA GLU A 269 -7.08 -4.51 0.71
C GLU A 269 -5.81 -4.31 -0.14
N ARG A 270 -5.41 -5.33 -0.90
CA ARG A 270 -4.24 -5.28 -1.78
C ARG A 270 -4.46 -4.38 -2.98
N ALA A 271 -5.69 -4.31 -3.49
CA ALA A 271 -6.17 -3.57 -4.66
C ALA A 271 -5.52 -3.94 -6.01
N THR A 272 -4.22 -4.21 -6.05
CA THR A 272 -3.44 -4.57 -7.24
C THR A 272 -2.21 -5.39 -6.86
N SER A 273 -1.69 -6.17 -7.81
CA SER A 273 -0.34 -6.74 -7.68
C SER A 273 0.71 -5.64 -7.76
N VAL A 274 1.80 -5.77 -6.98
CA VAL A 274 2.94 -4.84 -6.99
C VAL A 274 4.17 -5.52 -7.57
N TYR A 275 4.67 -5.00 -8.68
CA TYR A 275 5.80 -5.55 -9.43
C TYR A 275 7.10 -4.83 -9.08
N PHE A 276 7.95 -5.46 -8.29
CA PHE A 276 9.34 -5.04 -8.09
C PHE A 276 10.24 -5.69 -9.16
N PRO A 277 11.42 -5.12 -9.46
CA PRO A 277 12.33 -5.64 -10.49
C PRO A 277 12.71 -7.13 -10.37
N ARG A 278 12.57 -7.74 -9.17
CA ARG A 278 12.93 -9.15 -8.90
C ARG A 278 11.87 -9.92 -8.13
N ARG A 279 10.73 -9.32 -7.81
CA ARG A 279 9.69 -9.95 -6.98
C ARG A 279 8.33 -9.35 -7.28
N VAL A 280 7.32 -10.18 -7.36
CA VAL A 280 5.92 -9.74 -7.41
C VAL A 280 5.29 -9.95 -6.04
N ILE A 281 4.55 -8.96 -5.56
CA ILE A 281 3.61 -9.12 -4.45
C ILE A 281 2.23 -9.29 -5.08
N PRO A 282 1.69 -10.52 -5.16
CA PRO A 282 0.49 -10.76 -5.93
C PRO A 282 -0.76 -10.30 -5.18
N MET A 283 -1.77 -9.85 -5.92
CA MET A 283 -3.09 -9.51 -5.38
C MET A 283 -3.83 -10.74 -4.85
N LEU A 284 -3.67 -11.88 -5.52
CA LEU A 284 -4.31 -13.16 -5.19
C LEU A 284 -3.26 -14.23 -4.92
N PRO A 285 -3.59 -15.28 -4.15
CA PRO A 285 -2.67 -16.40 -3.96
C PRO A 285 -2.28 -17.08 -5.29
N GLU A 286 -1.04 -17.57 -5.38
CA GLU A 286 -0.48 -18.14 -6.62
C GLU A 286 -1.30 -19.27 -7.23
N LYS A 287 -2.04 -20.03 -6.41
CA LYS A 287 -2.95 -21.09 -6.88
C LYS A 287 -4.06 -20.55 -7.81
N LEU A 288 -4.44 -19.29 -7.63
CA LEU A 288 -5.34 -18.59 -8.54
C LEU A 288 -4.56 -17.92 -9.66
N SER A 289 -3.63 -17.02 -9.32
CA SER A 289 -2.97 -16.14 -10.32
C SER A 289 -2.13 -16.92 -11.34
N ASN A 290 -1.48 -18.01 -10.94
CA ASN A 290 -0.59 -18.80 -11.78
C ASN A 290 -1.20 -20.17 -12.12
N GLY A 291 -2.48 -20.35 -11.82
CA GLY A 291 -3.16 -21.64 -11.88
C GLY A 291 -4.56 -21.52 -12.45
N LEU A 292 -5.57 -21.49 -11.58
CA LEU A 292 -6.98 -21.53 -12.02
C LEU A 292 -7.44 -20.34 -12.86
N CYS A 293 -6.72 -19.22 -12.79
CA CYS A 293 -6.99 -17.98 -13.52
C CYS A 293 -5.88 -17.61 -14.51
N SER A 294 -5.03 -18.56 -14.89
CA SER A 294 -3.99 -18.41 -15.92
C SER A 294 -4.07 -19.51 -16.97
#